data_AF-A0AAJ6CUQ5-F1
#
_entry.id   AF-A0AAJ6CUQ5-F1
#
_cell.length_a   1.000
_cell.length_b   1.000
_cell.length_c   1.000
_cell.angle_alpha   90.00
_cell.angle_beta   90.00
_cell.angle_gamma   90.00
#
_symmetry.space_group_name_H-M   'P 1'
#
loop_
_entity.id
_entity.type
_entity.pdbx_description
1 polymer ?
#
loop_
_entity_poly.entity_id
_entity_poly.type
_entity_poly.pdbx_seq_one_letter_code
_entity_poly.pdbx_strand_id
1 'polypeptide(L)'
;MPDTSHNSIYLDRLSSALVGAVEDGRIGLPRFVRWLERVDGEAVGDELVTDALDICNRVFGSSPTRQHRSGDGVKHQTLQAVWSNGSSALISFAPAGDRSAAGPEIMLLGSSGAMYFDGALGGSPTVEQVGRS
;
A
#
# COMPACT_ATOMS: atom_id res chain seq x y z
N MET A 1 -0.27 -6.30 -25.03
CA MET A 1 0.14 -5.15 -24.19
C MET A 1 -0.91 -5.00 -23.11
N PRO A 2 -0.56 -5.14 -21.81
CA PRO A 2 -1.51 -4.87 -20.76
C PRO A 2 -1.88 -3.39 -20.77
N ASP A 3 -3.16 -3.11 -20.62
CA ASP A 3 -3.78 -1.80 -20.81
C ASP A 3 -3.38 -0.85 -19.66
N THR A 4 -2.42 0.03 -19.93
CA THR A 4 -1.83 0.98 -18.98
C THR A 4 -2.87 1.93 -18.38
N SER A 5 -3.99 2.14 -19.08
CA SER A 5 -5.07 3.03 -18.66
C SER A 5 -5.89 2.48 -17.48
N HIS A 6 -6.04 1.15 -17.39
CA HIS A 6 -6.76 0.50 -16.28
C HIS A 6 -5.95 0.51 -14.98
N ASN A 7 -4.62 0.42 -15.07
CA ASN A 7 -3.74 0.42 -13.89
C ASN A 7 -3.71 1.80 -13.20
N SER A 8 -3.65 2.88 -13.98
CA SER A 8 -3.64 4.26 -13.46
C SER A 8 -4.94 4.63 -12.73
N ILE A 9 -6.11 4.30 -13.29
CA ILE A 9 -7.41 4.59 -12.64
C ILE A 9 -7.54 3.82 -11.32
N TYR A 10 -7.04 2.58 -11.29
CA TYR A 10 -7.07 1.75 -10.09
C TYR A 10 -6.20 2.33 -8.96
N LEU A 11 -4.95 2.68 -9.27
CA LEU A 11 -4.02 3.28 -8.30
C LEU A 11 -4.54 4.63 -7.78
N ASP A 12 -5.15 5.44 -8.64
CA ASP A 12 -5.77 6.71 -8.23
C ASP A 12 -6.92 6.49 -7.25
N ARG A 13 -7.82 5.55 -7.52
CA ARG A 13 -8.93 5.22 -6.62
C ARG A 13 -8.43 4.69 -5.28
N LEU A 14 -7.44 3.82 -5.29
CA LEU A 14 -6.82 3.28 -4.08
C LEU A 14 -6.14 4.39 -3.27
N SER A 15 -5.39 5.26 -3.93
CA SER A 15 -4.76 6.42 -3.30
C SER A 15 -5.79 7.35 -2.67
N SER A 16 -6.85 7.70 -3.41
CA SER A 16 -7.96 8.50 -2.89
C SER A 16 -8.66 7.85 -1.70
N ALA A 17 -8.85 6.54 -1.71
CA ALA A 17 -9.49 5.84 -0.59
C ALA A 17 -8.63 5.90 0.69
N LEU A 18 -7.32 5.67 0.57
CA LEU A 18 -6.38 5.71 1.70
C LEU A 18 -6.22 7.14 2.25
N VAL A 19 -6.02 8.11 1.37
CA VAL A 19 -5.90 9.53 1.74
C VAL A 19 -7.20 10.03 2.35
N GLY A 20 -8.34 9.71 1.76
CA GLY A 20 -9.66 10.07 2.30
C GLY A 20 -9.89 9.50 3.70
N ALA A 21 -9.45 8.27 4.00
CA ALA A 21 -9.56 7.71 5.35
C ALA A 21 -8.78 8.52 6.41
N VAL A 22 -7.66 9.13 6.01
CA VAL A 22 -6.88 10.03 6.86
C VAL A 22 -7.54 11.40 6.97
N GLU A 23 -7.92 12.01 5.85
CA GLU A 23 -8.51 13.35 5.79
C GLU A 23 -9.87 13.42 6.52
N ASP A 24 -10.68 12.38 6.39
CA ASP A 24 -11.96 12.23 7.10
C ASP A 24 -11.76 11.94 8.61
N GLY A 25 -10.53 11.76 9.08
CA GLY A 25 -10.20 11.41 10.45
C GLY A 25 -10.64 10.00 10.87
N ARG A 26 -11.03 9.15 9.92
CA ARG A 26 -11.62 7.83 10.20
C ARG A 26 -10.69 6.89 10.94
N ILE A 27 -9.37 7.07 10.80
CA ILE A 27 -8.34 6.27 11.48
C ILE A 27 -7.45 7.10 12.43
N GLY A 28 -7.69 8.40 12.55
CA GLY A 28 -6.81 9.33 13.27
C GLY A 28 -5.50 9.60 12.53
N LEU A 29 -4.41 9.83 13.26
CA LEU A 29 -3.09 10.06 12.67
C LEU A 29 -2.55 8.77 12.04
N PRO A 30 -2.19 8.75 10.74
CA PRO A 30 -1.64 7.56 10.10
C PRO A 30 -0.28 7.22 10.71
N ARG A 31 -0.03 5.94 10.99
CA ARG A 31 1.19 5.45 11.68
C ARG A 31 1.94 4.39 10.90
N PHE A 32 1.22 3.50 10.23
CA PHE A 32 1.86 2.40 9.53
C PHE A 32 1.07 1.94 8.31
N VAL A 33 1.77 1.64 7.22
CA VAL A 33 1.22 0.97 6.05
C VAL A 33 1.92 -0.39 5.87
N ARG A 34 1.14 -1.47 5.80
CA ARG A 34 1.59 -2.74 5.21
C ARG A 34 0.95 -2.85 3.83
N TRP A 35 1.78 -2.91 2.80
CA TRP A 35 1.37 -3.08 1.41
C TRP A 35 2.00 -4.37 0.90
N LEU A 36 1.20 -5.41 0.70
CA LEU A 36 1.64 -6.65 0.10
C LEU A 36 0.93 -6.82 -1.24
N GLU A 37 1.67 -6.79 -2.34
CA GLU A 37 1.08 -6.90 -3.66
C GLU A 37 1.55 -8.16 -4.37
N ARG A 38 0.55 -8.95 -4.76
CA ARG A 38 0.73 -10.15 -5.56
C ARG A 38 0.58 -9.76 -7.03
N VAL A 39 1.63 -9.88 -7.81
CA VAL A 39 1.62 -9.49 -9.23
C VAL A 39 1.40 -10.68 -10.14
N ASP A 40 0.76 -10.43 -11.28
CA ASP A 40 0.68 -11.40 -12.38
C ASP A 40 2.02 -11.46 -13.12
N GLY A 41 2.67 -12.61 -13.08
CA GLY A 41 3.94 -12.86 -13.76
C GLY A 41 5.15 -13.01 -12.83
N GLU A 42 6.28 -13.39 -13.44
CA GLU A 42 7.50 -13.76 -12.72
C GLU A 42 8.40 -12.57 -12.35
N ALA A 43 8.12 -11.37 -12.89
CA ALA A 43 8.97 -10.19 -12.71
C ALA A 43 8.21 -9.03 -12.07
N VAL A 44 8.81 -8.44 -11.02
CA VAL A 44 8.39 -7.23 -10.34
C VAL A 44 9.26 -6.08 -10.83
N GLY A 45 8.65 -5.08 -11.44
CA GLY A 45 9.35 -3.86 -11.84
C GLY A 45 9.54 -2.90 -10.66
N ASP A 46 10.69 -2.21 -10.62
CA ASP A 46 11.01 -1.17 -9.63
C ASP A 46 9.96 -0.03 -9.59
N GLU A 47 9.27 0.20 -10.71
CA GLU A 47 8.20 1.20 -10.86
C GLU A 47 7.05 0.93 -9.87
N LEU A 48 6.68 -0.35 -9.65
CA LEU A 48 5.57 -0.70 -8.77
C LEU A 48 5.84 -0.33 -7.30
N VAL A 49 7.07 -0.56 -6.83
CA VAL A 49 7.48 -0.13 -5.48
C VAL A 49 7.49 1.39 -5.37
N THR A 50 7.84 2.08 -6.45
CA THR A 50 7.88 3.55 -6.50
C THR A 50 6.46 4.12 -6.44
N ASP A 51 5.52 3.58 -7.20
CA ASP A 51 4.11 3.99 -7.19
C ASP A 51 3.46 3.79 -5.80
N ALA A 52 3.69 2.62 -5.19
CA ALA A 52 3.21 2.34 -3.83
C ALA A 52 3.82 3.29 -2.79
N LEU A 53 5.11 3.64 -2.95
CA LEU A 53 5.79 4.61 -2.08
C LEU A 53 5.19 6.01 -2.24
N ASP A 54 4.86 6.43 -3.47
CA ASP A 54 4.25 7.73 -3.71
C ASP A 54 2.85 7.85 -3.11
N ILE A 55 2.08 6.76 -3.12
CA ILE A 55 0.82 6.70 -2.38
C ILE A 55 1.06 6.84 -0.87
N CYS A 56 2.09 6.16 -0.32
CA CYS A 56 2.45 6.33 1.09
C CYS A 56 2.91 7.76 1.41
N ASN A 57 3.63 8.42 0.49
CA ASN A 57 4.04 9.82 0.64
C ASN A 57 2.82 10.74 0.77
N ARG A 58 1.76 10.49 -0.01
CA ARG A 58 0.49 11.22 0.09
C ARG A 58 -0.22 10.95 1.42
N VAL A 59 -0.29 9.70 1.85
CA VAL A 59 -0.89 9.30 3.14
C VAL A 59 -0.19 9.96 4.33
N PHE A 60 1.15 10.03 4.32
CA PHE A 60 1.94 10.63 5.40
C PHE A 60 2.28 12.12 5.19
N GLY A 61 1.86 12.71 4.07
CA GLY A 61 2.05 14.12 3.73
C GLY A 61 3.50 14.57 3.52
N SER A 62 4.44 13.65 3.30
CA SER A 62 5.87 13.96 3.13
C SER A 62 6.64 12.79 2.52
N SER A 63 7.94 12.95 2.27
CA SER A 63 8.84 11.87 1.83
C SER A 63 9.56 11.19 3.01
N PRO A 64 9.91 9.89 2.91
CA PRO A 64 10.61 9.19 3.98
C PRO A 64 12.03 9.74 4.16
N THR A 65 12.51 9.75 5.41
CA THR A 65 13.89 10.12 5.75
C THR A 65 14.85 8.93 5.66
N ARG A 66 14.32 7.71 5.71
CA ARG A 66 15.10 6.48 5.56
C ARG A 66 14.33 5.46 4.72
N GLN A 67 15.08 4.75 3.87
CA GLN A 67 14.59 3.67 3.04
C GLN A 67 15.57 2.50 3.11
N HIS A 68 15.06 1.28 3.19
CA HIS A 68 15.85 0.06 3.09
C HIS A 68 15.17 -0.90 2.13
N ARG A 69 15.89 -1.31 1.08
CA ARG A 69 15.40 -2.24 0.07
C ARG A 69 16.04 -3.61 0.25
N SER A 70 15.25 -4.66 0.10
CA SER A 70 15.70 -6.05 0.13
C SER A 70 14.92 -6.87 -0.90
N GLY A 71 15.43 -8.07 -1.21
CA GLY A 71 14.89 -8.95 -2.24
C GLY A 71 15.89 -9.19 -3.37
N ASP A 72 15.46 -9.97 -4.37
CA ASP A 72 16.28 -10.27 -5.56
C ASP A 72 16.13 -9.20 -6.66
N GLY A 73 15.19 -8.26 -6.49
CA GLY A 73 14.93 -7.19 -7.45
C GLY A 73 14.34 -7.67 -8.79
N VAL A 74 14.00 -8.95 -8.88
CA VAL A 74 13.44 -9.57 -10.09
C VAL A 74 12.09 -10.18 -9.76
N LYS A 75 12.01 -11.10 -8.80
CA LYS A 75 10.75 -11.74 -8.39
C LYS A 75 10.20 -11.12 -7.12
N HIS A 76 11.09 -10.78 -6.20
CA HIS A 76 10.73 -10.31 -4.88
C HIS A 76 11.43 -9.00 -4.59
N GLN A 77 10.63 -8.02 -4.15
CA GLN A 77 11.15 -6.76 -3.70
C GLN A 77 10.39 -6.28 -2.48
N THR A 78 11.13 -5.85 -1.46
CA THR A 78 10.59 -5.26 -0.26
C THR A 78 11.27 -3.93 0.01
N LEU A 79 10.48 -2.91 0.30
CA LEU A 79 10.91 -1.60 0.75
C LEU A 79 10.36 -1.35 2.15
N GLN A 80 11.26 -1.04 3.07
CA GLN A 80 10.94 -0.45 4.35
C GLN A 80 11.23 1.04 4.28
N ALA A 81 10.24 1.88 4.58
CA ALA A 81 10.37 3.34 4.57
C ALA A 81 9.95 3.93 5.92
N VAL A 82 10.67 4.95 6.39
CA VAL A 82 10.41 5.62 7.67
C VAL A 82 10.40 7.14 7.47
N TRP A 83 9.39 7.80 8.01
CA TRP A 83 9.20 9.25 7.95
C TRP A 83 9.68 9.94 9.23
N SER A 84 9.92 11.25 9.14
CA SER A 84 10.39 12.07 10.27
C SER A 84 9.42 12.11 11.45
N ASN A 85 8.12 11.94 11.19
CA ASN A 85 7.07 11.88 12.22
C ASN A 85 6.95 10.51 12.92
N GLY A 86 7.84 9.57 12.59
CA GLY A 86 7.87 8.21 13.15
C GLY A 86 6.92 7.22 12.47
N SER A 87 6.19 7.65 11.43
CA SER A 87 5.38 6.72 10.62
C SER A 87 6.27 5.85 9.74
N SER A 88 5.78 4.67 9.35
CA SER A 88 6.55 3.76 8.51
C SER A 88 5.68 2.99 7.53
N ALA A 89 6.32 2.44 6.50
CA ALA A 89 5.69 1.55 5.53
C ALA A 89 6.54 0.31 5.31
N LEU A 90 5.88 -0.83 5.16
CA LEU A 90 6.43 -2.07 4.62
C LEU A 90 5.72 -2.36 3.31
N ILE A 91 6.43 -2.19 2.20
CA ILE A 91 5.92 -2.38 0.84
C ILE A 91 6.60 -3.62 0.28
N SER A 92 5.85 -4.62 -0.15
CA SER A 92 6.38 -5.88 -0.65
C SER A 92 5.63 -6.33 -1.88
N PHE A 93 6.38 -6.76 -2.88
CA PHE A 93 5.88 -7.28 -4.14
C PHE A 93 6.44 -8.69 -4.35
N ALA A 94 5.57 -9.58 -4.78
CA ALA A 94 5.90 -10.97 -5.09
C ALA A 94 4.95 -11.50 -6.17
N PRO A 95 5.34 -12.54 -6.93
CA PRO A 95 4.43 -13.21 -7.84
C PRO A 95 3.28 -13.84 -7.05
N ALA A 96 2.06 -13.79 -7.58
CA ALA A 96 0.90 -14.44 -6.95
C ALA A 96 1.10 -15.97 -6.80
N GLY A 97 1.91 -16.57 -7.68
CA GLY A 97 2.04 -18.03 -7.81
C GLY A 97 0.84 -18.65 -8.52
N ASP A 98 0.94 -19.93 -8.88
CA ASP A 98 -0.12 -20.61 -9.63
C ASP A 98 -1.44 -20.63 -8.85
N ARG A 99 -2.51 -20.13 -9.49
CA ARG A 99 -3.91 -20.12 -9.01
C ARG A 99 -4.23 -19.17 -7.84
N SER A 100 -3.33 -18.26 -7.49
CA SER A 100 -3.65 -17.18 -6.54
C SER A 100 -4.19 -15.95 -7.27
N ALA A 101 -5.09 -15.21 -6.61
CA ALA A 101 -5.53 -13.92 -7.11
C ALA A 101 -4.44 -12.85 -6.89
N ALA A 102 -4.08 -12.17 -7.98
CA ALA A 102 -3.24 -10.98 -7.94
C ALA A 102 -3.99 -9.79 -7.33
N GLY A 103 -3.23 -8.80 -6.89
CA GLY A 103 -3.72 -7.56 -6.32
C GLY A 103 -3.08 -7.22 -4.97
N PRO A 104 -3.21 -5.95 -4.54
CA PRO A 104 -2.66 -5.48 -3.29
C PRO A 104 -3.56 -5.82 -2.11
N GLU A 105 -2.92 -6.28 -1.04
CA GLU A 105 -3.44 -6.37 0.31
C GLU A 105 -2.80 -5.26 1.13
N ILE A 106 -3.62 -4.32 1.58
CA ILE A 106 -3.16 -3.11 2.25
C ILE A 106 -3.82 -3.00 3.61
N MET A 107 -2.98 -2.76 4.61
CA MET A 107 -3.40 -2.40 5.95
C MET A 107 -2.80 -1.04 6.31
N LEU A 108 -3.67 -0.05 6.51
CA LEU A 108 -3.30 1.28 6.99
C LEU A 108 -3.74 1.40 8.45
N LEU A 109 -2.78 1.50 9.36
CA LEU A 109 -3.00 1.72 10.78
C LEU A 109 -2.86 3.20 11.10
N GLY A 110 -3.86 3.73 11.79
CA GLY A 110 -3.82 5.05 12.40
C GLY A 110 -3.93 4.99 13.93
N SER A 111 -3.87 6.15 14.57
CA SER A 111 -3.89 6.25 16.04
C SER A 111 -5.21 5.83 16.70
N SER A 112 -6.31 5.76 15.94
CA SER A 112 -7.65 5.46 16.46
C SER A 112 -8.44 4.50 15.59
N GLY A 113 -7.79 3.85 14.61
CA GLY A 113 -8.46 2.91 13.73
C GLY A 113 -7.50 2.29 12.73
N ALA A 114 -8.05 1.38 11.94
CA ALA A 114 -7.37 0.73 10.84
C ALA A 114 -8.27 0.71 9.61
N MET A 115 -7.65 0.74 8.44
CA MET A 115 -8.28 0.48 7.17
C MET A 115 -7.61 -0.75 6.56
N TYR A 116 -8.43 -1.68 6.09
CA TYR A 116 -7.99 -2.86 5.36
C TYR A 116 -8.58 -2.84 3.96
N PHE A 117 -7.75 -3.16 2.98
CA PHE A 117 -8.14 -3.30 1.59
C PHE A 117 -7.54 -4.59 1.05
N ASP A 118 -8.35 -5.39 0.38
CA ASP A 118 -7.86 -6.56 -0.35
C ASP A 118 -8.38 -6.52 -1.79
N GLY A 119 -7.48 -6.20 -2.71
CA GLY A 119 -7.76 -6.14 -4.14
C GLY A 119 -8.13 -7.51 -4.71
N ALA A 120 -7.63 -8.60 -4.11
CA ALA A 120 -7.95 -9.96 -4.54
C ALA A 120 -9.41 -10.36 -4.23
N LEU A 121 -10.06 -9.68 -3.27
CA LEU A 121 -11.44 -9.92 -2.86
C LEU A 121 -12.43 -8.90 -3.44
N GLY A 122 -12.05 -8.17 -4.49
CA GLY A 122 -12.91 -7.18 -5.14
C GLY A 122 -12.77 -5.76 -4.61
N GLY A 123 -11.77 -5.48 -3.76
CA GLY A 123 -11.28 -4.13 -3.51
C GLY A 123 -12.22 -3.18 -2.76
N SER A 124 -13.14 -3.70 -1.95
CA SER A 124 -13.93 -2.84 -1.06
C SER A 124 -13.16 -2.59 0.24
N PRO A 125 -12.70 -1.35 0.51
CA PRO A 125 -11.98 -1.07 1.74
C PRO A 125 -12.92 -1.18 2.95
N THR A 126 -12.47 -1.88 3.98
CA THR A 126 -13.14 -1.96 5.29
C THR A 126 -12.40 -1.07 6.28
N VAL A 127 -13.14 -0.28 7.06
CA VAL A 127 -12.55 0.58 8.11
C VAL A 127 -13.10 0.15 9.46
N GLU A 128 -12.19 -0.13 10.39
CA GLU A 128 -12.49 -0.48 11.76
C GLU A 128 -11.94 0.61 12.69
N GLN A 129 -12.82 1.24 13.46
CA GLN A 129 -12.43 2.21 14.47
C GLN A 129 -12.16 1.50 15.80
N VAL A 130 -11.04 1.84 16.43
CA VAL A 130 -10.78 1.40 17.80
C VAL A 130 -11.63 2.28 18.71
N GLY A 131 -12.79 1.77 19.11
CA GLY A 131 -13.64 2.43 20.09
C GLY A 131 -12.87 2.67 21.38
N ARG A 132 -12.81 3.93 21.83
CA ARG A 132 -12.47 4.21 23.23
C ARG A 132 -13.68 3.81 24.07
N SER A 133 -13.61 2.61 24.66
CA SER A 133 -14.45 2.21 25.79
C SER A 133 -14.26 3.17 26.96
#